data_AF-A0A7C5NHR3-F1
#
_entry.id   AF-A0A7C5NHR3-F1
#
_cell.length_a   1.000
_cell.length_b   1.000
_cell.length_c   1.000
_cell.angle_alpha   90.00
_cell.angle_beta   90.00
_cell.angle_gamma   90.00
#
_symmetry.space_group_name_H-M   'P 1'
#
loop_
_entity.id
_entity.type
_entity.pdbx_description
1 polymer ?
#
loop_
_entity_poly.entity_id
_entity_poly.type
_entity_poly.pdbx_seq_one_letter_code
_entity_poly.pdbx_strand_id
1 'polypeptide(L)'
;MSNPTSAQRLLALLEEQQQDAARMLEILQAEFNALKGNDLQAFEQVMDIKLKHLNDLEQKERSSLPALEKIIGSPCNRQQLEAFIVNRRDAQLLAGWQSLHTTLKQCHEQNLLNQRVLAASHAQVQQALNLLRGEDPQAPPSVTYQDSGKPDQRHAPGQSIAIA
;
A
#
# COMPACT_ATOMS: atom_id res chain seq x y z
N MET A 1 2.34 -30.54 -33.50
CA MET A 1 2.47 -29.58 -32.39
C MET A 1 1.34 -28.59 -32.53
N SER A 2 0.26 -28.77 -31.78
CA SER A 2 -0.97 -27.97 -31.91
C SER A 2 -0.73 -26.57 -31.39
N ASN A 3 -0.93 -25.54 -32.22
CA ASN A 3 -0.91 -24.15 -31.76
C ASN A 3 -1.92 -24.00 -30.61
N PRO A 4 -1.52 -23.49 -29.43
CA PRO A 4 -2.48 -23.25 -28.37
C PRO A 4 -3.54 -22.27 -28.87
N THR A 5 -4.81 -22.63 -28.68
CA THR A 5 -5.94 -21.78 -29.10
C THR A 5 -5.84 -20.47 -28.33
N SER A 6 -6.26 -19.34 -28.91
CA SER A 6 -6.20 -18.02 -28.25
C SER A 6 -6.79 -18.00 -26.84
N ALA A 7 -7.78 -18.87 -26.57
CA ALA A 7 -8.35 -19.09 -25.24
C ALA A 7 -7.36 -19.70 -24.23
N GLN A 8 -6.55 -20.68 -24.63
CA GLN A 8 -5.52 -21.30 -23.77
C GLN A 8 -4.41 -20.31 -23.42
N ARG A 9 -4.00 -19.47 -24.37
CA ARG A 9 -3.02 -18.40 -24.10
C ARG A 9 -3.57 -17.36 -23.13
N LEU A 10 -4.84 -16.98 -23.30
CA LEU A 10 -5.49 -16.04 -22.39
C LEU A 10 -5.63 -16.62 -20.99
N LEU A 11 -5.97 -17.90 -20.87
CA LEU A 11 -6.09 -18.59 -19.59
C LEU A 11 -4.75 -18.62 -18.86
N ALA A 12 -3.66 -18.94 -19.56
CA ALA A 12 -2.30 -18.90 -18.98
C ALA A 12 -1.93 -17.50 -18.48
N LEU A 13 -2.26 -16.44 -19.24
CA LEU A 13 -2.03 -15.06 -18.81
C LEU A 13 -2.86 -14.69 -17.56
N LEU A 14 -4.11 -15.16 -17.47
CA LEU A 14 -4.95 -14.95 -16.28
C LEU A 14 -4.39 -15.70 -15.06
N GLU A 15 -3.88 -16.92 -15.24
CA GLU A 15 -3.24 -17.69 -14.18
C GLU A 15 -1.95 -17.02 -13.68
N GLU A 16 -1.12 -16.50 -14.58
CA GLU A 16 0.08 -15.73 -14.22
C GLU A 16 -0.30 -14.45 -13.44
N GLN A 17 -1.30 -13.70 -13.93
CA GLN A 17 -1.80 -12.50 -13.23
C GLN A 17 -2.39 -12.84 -11.85
N GLN A 18 -3.08 -13.97 -11.73
CA GLN A 18 -3.62 -14.44 -10.46
C GLN A 18 -2.50 -14.77 -9.47
N GLN A 19 -1.44 -15.43 -9.91
CA GLN A 19 -0.28 -15.73 -9.06
C GLN A 19 0.43 -14.44 -8.60
N ASP A 20 0.62 -13.49 -9.51
CA ASP A 20 1.26 -12.22 -9.18
C ASP A 20 0.41 -11.37 -8.22
N ALA A 21 -0.92 -11.39 -8.38
CA ALA A 21 -1.85 -10.72 -7.46
C ALA A 21 -1.85 -11.38 -6.07
N ALA A 22 -1.85 -12.72 -6.00
CA ALA A 22 -1.77 -13.45 -4.74
C ALA A 22 -0.45 -13.16 -4.02
N ARG A 23 0.67 -13.14 -4.77
CA ARG A 23 1.97 -12.79 -4.20
C ARG A 23 2.01 -11.36 -3.66
N MET A 24 1.40 -10.42 -4.38
CA MET A 24 1.27 -9.03 -3.90
C MET A 24 0.45 -8.97 -2.61
N LEU A 25 -0.63 -9.74 -2.51
CA LEU A 25 -1.44 -9.81 -1.29
C LEU A 25 -0.63 -10.31 -0.09
N GLU A 26 0.17 -11.38 -0.26
CA GLU A 26 1.06 -11.89 0.78
C GLU A 26 2.07 -10.83 1.25
N ILE A 27 2.67 -10.10 0.30
CA ILE A 27 3.60 -9.01 0.60
C ILE A 27 2.91 -7.91 1.42
N LEU A 28 1.70 -7.52 1.03
CA LEU A 28 0.92 -6.51 1.75
C LEU A 28 0.51 -6.99 3.15
N GLN A 29 0.19 -8.27 3.33
CA GLN A 29 -0.09 -8.83 4.65
C GLN A 29 1.17 -8.90 5.53
N ALA A 30 2.34 -9.22 4.96
CA ALA A 30 3.61 -9.17 5.67
C ALA A 30 3.95 -7.73 6.12
N GLU A 31 3.69 -6.74 5.25
CA GLU A 31 3.88 -5.32 5.55
C GLU A 31 3.00 -4.89 6.73
N PHE A 32 1.74 -5.30 6.73
CA PHE A 32 0.82 -5.06 7.85
C PHE A 32 1.37 -5.63 9.16
N ASN A 33 1.85 -6.87 9.14
CA ASN A 33 2.35 -7.54 10.33
C ASN A 33 3.63 -6.88 10.86
N ALA A 34 4.55 -6.48 9.98
CA ALA A 34 5.76 -5.76 10.36
C ALA A 34 5.42 -4.39 11.00
N LEU A 35 4.49 -3.63 10.38
CA LEU A 35 4.02 -2.35 10.92
C LEU A 35 3.32 -2.51 12.27
N LYS A 36 2.46 -3.53 12.41
CA LYS A 36 1.77 -3.81 13.68
C LYS A 36 2.73 -4.27 14.78
N GLY A 37 3.78 -5.00 14.41
CA GLY A 37 4.82 -5.45 15.33
C GLY A 37 5.85 -4.39 15.71
N ASN A 38 5.81 -3.19 15.09
CA ASN A 38 6.87 -2.18 15.15
C ASN A 38 8.26 -2.76 14.84
N ASP A 39 8.32 -3.74 13.94
CA ASP A 39 9.57 -4.39 13.52
C ASP A 39 10.10 -3.67 12.27
N LEU A 40 11.02 -2.73 12.49
CA LEU A 40 11.61 -1.94 11.42
C LEU A 40 12.42 -2.79 10.45
N GLN A 41 13.13 -3.81 10.94
CA GLN A 41 13.96 -4.67 10.10
C GLN A 41 13.08 -5.55 9.19
N ALA A 42 12.00 -6.11 9.72
CA ALA A 42 11.03 -6.85 8.91
C ALA A 42 10.33 -5.93 7.91
N PHE A 43 10.02 -4.69 8.30
CA PHE A 43 9.39 -3.73 7.40
C PHE A 43 10.29 -3.37 6.21
N GLU A 44 11.58 -3.09 6.45
CA GLU A 44 12.56 -2.81 5.39
C GLU A 44 12.70 -3.99 4.42
N GLN A 45 12.80 -5.21 4.93
CA GLN A 45 12.86 -6.42 4.09
C GLN A 45 11.59 -6.59 3.24
N VAL A 46 10.41 -6.36 3.81
CA VAL A 46 9.15 -6.44 3.07
C VAL A 46 9.08 -5.35 1.99
N MET A 47 9.58 -4.15 2.27
CA MET A 47 9.65 -3.06 1.29
C MET A 47 10.55 -3.41 0.11
N ASP A 48 11.73 -4.00 0.35
CA ASP A 48 12.60 -4.46 -0.73
C ASP A 48 11.94 -5.52 -1.61
N ILE A 49 11.25 -6.49 -0.99
CA ILE A 49 10.50 -7.53 -1.70
C ILE A 49 9.37 -6.90 -2.52
N LYS A 50 8.64 -5.93 -1.97
CA LYS A 50 7.55 -5.21 -2.65
C LYS A 50 8.05 -4.45 -3.86
N LEU A 51 9.14 -3.71 -3.74
CA LEU A 51 9.74 -2.94 -4.84
C LEU A 51 10.23 -3.86 -5.96
N LYS A 52 10.88 -4.96 -5.61
CA LYS A 52 11.31 -5.96 -6.60
C LYS A 52 10.10 -6.57 -7.34
N HIS A 53 9.07 -6.98 -6.60
CA HIS A 53 7.86 -7.57 -7.19
C HIS A 53 7.14 -6.58 -8.12
N LEU A 54 7.08 -5.29 -7.75
CA LEU A 54 6.49 -4.25 -8.61
C LEU A 54 7.28 -4.04 -9.91
N ASN A 55 8.61 -4.06 -9.85
CA ASN A 55 9.45 -3.96 -11.04
C ASN A 55 9.27 -5.17 -11.97
N ASP A 56 9.22 -6.37 -11.40
CA ASP A 56 8.97 -7.61 -12.15
C ASP A 56 7.57 -7.57 -12.80
N LEU A 57 6.55 -7.08 -12.09
CA LEU A 57 5.20 -6.86 -12.61
C LEU A 57 5.17 -5.87 -13.79
N GLU A 58 5.85 -4.73 -13.67
CA GLU A 58 5.91 -3.73 -14.73
C GLU A 58 6.57 -4.30 -16.00
N GLN A 59 7.66 -5.05 -15.84
CA GLN A 59 8.34 -5.71 -16.95
C GLN A 59 7.44 -6.76 -17.62
N LYS A 60 6.75 -7.58 -16.81
CA LYS A 60 5.79 -8.57 -17.30
C LYS A 60 4.65 -7.92 -18.06
N GLU A 61 4.04 -6.87 -17.52
CA GLU A 61 2.94 -6.14 -18.15
C GLU A 61 3.36 -5.64 -19.53
N ARG A 62 4.50 -4.95 -19.63
CA ARG A 62 5.06 -4.47 -20.91
C ARG A 62 5.28 -5.60 -21.93
N SER A 63 5.70 -6.78 -21.47
CA SER A 63 5.92 -7.94 -22.35
C SER A 63 4.63 -8.65 -22.77
N SER A 64 3.60 -8.62 -21.93
CA SER A 64 2.32 -9.31 -22.12
C SER A 64 1.33 -8.52 -22.99
N LEU A 65 1.40 -7.18 -22.98
CA LEU A 65 0.49 -6.30 -23.73
C LEU A 65 0.46 -6.63 -25.25
N PRO A 66 1.59 -6.77 -25.96
CA PRO A 66 1.57 -7.11 -27.39
C PRO A 66 1.00 -8.51 -27.67
N ALA A 67 1.15 -9.45 -26.74
CA ALA A 67 0.58 -10.79 -26.88
C ALA A 67 -0.94 -10.76 -26.69
N LEU A 68 -1.41 -9.96 -25.74
CA LEU A 68 -2.81 -9.82 -25.41
C LEU A 68 -3.58 -9.05 -26.51
N GLU A 69 -2.99 -8.00 -27.09
CA GLU A 69 -3.55 -7.31 -28.26
C GLU A 69 -3.70 -8.23 -29.48
N LYS A 70 -2.74 -9.13 -29.72
CA LYS A 70 -2.83 -10.14 -30.79
C LYS A 70 -3.94 -11.17 -30.54
N ILE A 71 -4.26 -11.46 -29.27
CA ILE A 71 -5.32 -12.39 -28.89
C ILE A 71 -6.71 -11.77 -29.06
N ILE A 72 -6.86 -10.49 -28.69
CA ILE A 72 -8.13 -9.77 -28.71
C ILE A 72 -8.39 -9.18 -30.11
N GLY A 73 -7.35 -8.84 -30.87
CA GLY A 73 -7.46 -8.21 -32.20
C GLY A 73 -7.77 -6.71 -32.17
N SER A 74 -7.60 -6.07 -31.01
CA SER A 74 -7.88 -4.65 -30.75
C SER A 74 -6.85 -4.13 -29.73
N PRO A 75 -6.56 -2.82 -29.69
CA PRO A 75 -5.89 -2.19 -28.55
C PRO A 75 -6.58 -2.68 -27.27
N CYS A 76 -5.82 -3.19 -26.31
CA CYS A 76 -6.41 -3.82 -25.13
C CYS A 76 -6.82 -2.78 -24.09
N ASN A 77 -8.12 -2.64 -23.84
CA ASN A 77 -8.63 -2.02 -22.62
C ASN A 77 -9.35 -3.05 -21.72
N ARG A 78 -9.45 -2.74 -20.43
CA ARG A 78 -10.08 -3.64 -19.43
C ARG A 78 -11.51 -4.05 -19.81
N GLN A 79 -12.31 -3.12 -20.34
CA GLN A 79 -13.70 -3.37 -20.73
C GLN A 79 -13.81 -4.32 -21.94
N GLN A 80 -12.90 -4.20 -22.89
CA GLN A 80 -12.82 -5.04 -24.08
C GLN A 80 -12.34 -6.44 -23.71
N LEU A 81 -11.38 -6.56 -22.80
CA LEU A 81 -10.95 -7.85 -22.26
C LEU A 81 -12.09 -8.57 -21.53
N GLU A 82 -12.81 -7.85 -20.67
CA GLU A 82 -13.98 -8.39 -19.96
C GLU A 82 -15.07 -8.83 -20.94
N ALA A 83 -15.43 -7.98 -21.91
CA ALA A 83 -16.40 -8.32 -22.94
C ALA A 83 -15.97 -9.54 -23.77
N PHE A 84 -14.69 -9.65 -24.10
CA PHE A 84 -14.13 -10.80 -24.83
C PHE A 84 -14.26 -12.10 -24.03
N ILE A 85 -13.94 -12.07 -22.73
CA ILE A 85 -14.06 -13.23 -21.83
C ILE A 85 -15.53 -13.65 -21.70
N VAL A 86 -16.43 -12.70 -21.47
CA VAL A 86 -17.88 -12.96 -21.35
C VAL A 86 -18.46 -13.53 -22.65
N ASN A 87 -18.06 -12.98 -23.80
CA ASN A 87 -18.55 -13.43 -25.11
C ASN A 87 -18.10 -14.85 -25.47
N ARG A 88 -16.93 -15.30 -24.99
CA ARG A 88 -16.49 -16.69 -25.22
C ARG A 88 -17.29 -17.73 -24.46
N ARG A 89 -18.04 -17.33 -23.42
CA ARG A 89 -18.84 -18.24 -22.56
C ARG A 89 -18.05 -19.46 -22.05
N ASP A 90 -16.75 -19.29 -21.87
CA ASP A 90 -15.86 -20.30 -21.33
C ASP A 90 -15.86 -20.20 -19.80
N ALA A 91 -16.32 -21.26 -19.14
CA ALA A 91 -16.43 -21.29 -17.69
C ALA A 91 -15.08 -21.12 -16.98
N GLN A 92 -13.98 -21.64 -17.55
CA GLN A 92 -12.66 -21.52 -16.93
C GLN A 92 -12.12 -20.10 -17.02
N LEU A 93 -12.27 -19.44 -18.17
CA LEU A 93 -11.88 -18.04 -18.34
C LEU A 93 -12.70 -17.10 -17.44
N LEU A 94 -14.01 -17.36 -17.32
CA LEU A 94 -14.88 -16.59 -16.43
C LEU A 94 -14.49 -16.76 -14.95
N ALA A 95 -14.24 -18.00 -14.52
CA ALA A 95 -13.81 -18.28 -13.15
C ALA A 95 -12.44 -17.65 -12.85
N GLY A 96 -11.47 -17.77 -13.76
CA GLY A 96 -10.15 -17.15 -13.63
C GLY A 96 -10.24 -15.62 -13.54
N TRP A 97 -11.06 -14.99 -14.39
CA TRP A 97 -11.30 -13.55 -14.35
C TRP A 97 -11.91 -13.07 -13.03
N GLN A 98 -12.92 -13.79 -12.52
CA GLN A 98 -13.56 -13.48 -11.24
C GLN A 98 -12.60 -13.65 -10.05
N SER A 99 -11.78 -14.71 -10.07
CA SER A 99 -10.76 -14.95 -9.05
C SER A 99 -9.72 -13.84 -9.02
N LEU A 100 -9.23 -13.41 -10.19
CA LEU A 100 -8.29 -12.29 -10.34
C LEU A 100 -8.89 -11.01 -9.78
N HIS A 101 -10.13 -10.67 -10.16
CA HIS A 101 -10.77 -9.47 -9.67
C HIS A 101 -10.96 -9.48 -8.14
N THR A 102 -11.28 -10.64 -7.58
CA THR A 102 -11.44 -10.82 -6.13
C THR A 102 -10.12 -10.58 -5.40
N THR A 103 -9.03 -11.16 -5.91
CA THR A 103 -7.69 -11.02 -5.33
C THR A 103 -7.20 -9.57 -5.43
N LEU A 104 -7.40 -8.90 -6.57
CA LEU A 104 -7.07 -7.49 -6.74
C LEU A 104 -7.84 -6.58 -5.77
N LYS A 105 -9.11 -6.90 -5.52
CA LYS A 105 -9.92 -6.19 -4.52
C LYS A 105 -9.33 -6.37 -3.11
N GLN A 106 -8.94 -7.59 -2.75
CA GLN A 106 -8.27 -7.87 -1.47
C GLN A 106 -6.94 -7.12 -1.34
N CYS A 107 -6.12 -7.06 -2.40
CA CYS A 107 -4.90 -6.26 -2.42
C CYS A 107 -5.19 -4.78 -2.15
N HIS A 108 -6.23 -4.22 -2.79
CA HIS A 108 -6.61 -2.83 -2.58
C HIS A 108 -7.04 -2.57 -1.13
N GLU A 109 -7.90 -3.42 -0.58
CA GLU A 109 -8.35 -3.34 0.82
C GLU A 109 -7.17 -3.44 1.80
N GLN A 110 -6.27 -4.39 1.59
CA GLN A 110 -5.09 -4.57 2.43
C GLN A 110 -4.14 -3.37 2.36
N ASN A 111 -3.93 -2.80 1.17
CA ASN A 111 -3.10 -1.60 1.02
C ASN A 111 -3.69 -0.40 1.78
N LEU A 112 -5.02 -0.23 1.77
CA LEU A 112 -5.69 0.78 2.59
C LEU A 112 -5.51 0.54 4.10
N LEU A 113 -5.52 -0.72 4.54
CA LEU A 113 -5.24 -1.05 5.94
C LEU A 113 -3.80 -0.68 6.32
N ASN A 114 -2.83 -1.02 5.48
CA ASN A 114 -1.41 -0.70 5.73
C ASN A 114 -1.20 0.81 5.84
N GLN A 115 -1.83 1.60 4.96
CA GLN A 115 -1.79 3.06 5.02
C GLN A 115 -2.33 3.62 6.35
N ARG A 116 -3.44 3.06 6.85
CA ARG A 116 -4.02 3.48 8.14
C ARG A 116 -3.10 3.16 9.32
N VAL A 117 -2.51 1.96 9.34
CA VAL A 117 -1.58 1.56 10.42
C VAL A 117 -0.33 2.44 10.40
N LEU A 118 0.24 2.70 9.23
CA LEU A 118 1.39 3.57 9.08
C LEU A 118 1.10 5.00 9.58
N ALA A 119 -0.07 5.56 9.22
CA ALA A 119 -0.49 6.88 9.68
C ALA A 119 -0.65 6.93 11.21
N ALA A 120 -1.22 5.88 11.81
CA ALA A 120 -1.35 5.78 13.27
C ALA A 120 0.02 5.68 13.97
N SER A 121 0.96 4.90 13.42
CA SER A 121 2.33 4.78 13.95
C SER A 121 3.06 6.14 13.89
N HIS A 122 2.95 6.87 12.78
CA HIS A 122 3.52 8.21 12.65
C HIS A 122 2.92 9.20 13.67
N ALA A 123 1.60 9.17 13.89
CA ALA A 123 0.95 10.02 14.88
C ALA A 123 1.43 9.74 16.32
N GLN A 124 1.62 8.46 16.67
CA GLN A 124 2.15 8.06 17.98
C GLN A 124 3.60 8.52 18.18
N VAL A 125 4.46 8.39 17.16
CA VAL A 125 5.83 8.88 17.20
C VAL A 125 5.87 10.40 17.35
N GLN A 126 5.04 11.14 16.60
CA GLN A 126 4.95 12.59 16.75
C GLN A 126 4.47 12.99 18.15
N GLN A 127 3.47 12.31 18.69
CA GLN A 127 2.99 12.57 20.05
C GLN A 127 4.08 12.27 21.11
N ALA A 128 4.81 11.16 20.96
CA ALA A 128 5.93 10.83 21.85
C ALA A 128 7.07 11.86 21.74
N LEU A 129 7.39 12.33 20.52
CA LEU A 129 8.36 13.38 20.29
C LEU A 129 7.92 14.71 20.90
N ASN A 130 6.65 15.08 20.78
CA ASN A 130 6.07 16.29 21.38
C ASN A 130 6.12 16.24 22.92
N LEU A 131 5.76 15.10 23.51
CA LEU A 131 5.90 14.85 24.94
C LEU A 131 7.36 14.97 25.41
N LEU A 132 8.32 14.36 24.69
CA LEU A 132 9.75 14.45 25.00
C LEU A 132 10.30 15.88 24.83
N ARG A 133 9.72 16.68 23.94
CA ARG A 133 10.06 18.10 23.76
C ARG A 133 9.40 19.03 24.77
N GLY A 134 8.50 18.52 25.62
CA GLY A 134 7.70 19.33 26.55
C GLY A 134 6.62 20.16 25.86
N GLU A 135 6.36 19.91 24.57
CA GLU A 135 5.29 20.51 23.79
C GLU A 135 4.04 19.66 23.98
N ASP A 136 3.34 19.81 25.11
CA ASP A 136 2.00 19.24 25.25
C ASP A 136 0.99 20.21 24.60
N PRO A 137 0.34 19.87 23.47
CA PRO A 137 -0.67 20.73 22.85
C PRO A 137 -1.94 20.87 23.70
N GLN A 138 -2.05 20.14 24.82
CA GLN A 138 -3.11 20.25 25.83
C GLN A 138 -2.61 20.80 27.17
N ALA A 139 -1.32 21.12 27.31
CA ALA A 139 -0.85 21.75 28.52
C ALA A 139 -1.43 23.18 28.60
N PRO A 140 -2.12 23.55 29.70
CA PRO A 140 -2.42 24.95 29.93
C PRO A 140 -1.10 25.74 29.95
N PRO A 141 -1.08 27.00 29.47
CA PRO A 141 0.13 27.82 29.49
C PRO A 141 0.72 27.77 30.90
N SER A 142 2.02 27.48 30.98
CA SER A 142 2.74 27.34 32.24
C SER A 142 2.51 28.57 33.10
N VAL A 143 1.67 28.45 34.12
CA VAL A 143 1.45 29.49 35.12
C VAL A 143 2.67 29.48 36.03
N THR A 144 3.62 30.35 35.76
CA THR A 144 4.74 30.56 36.66
C THR A 144 4.20 31.30 37.89
N TYR A 145 4.29 30.70 39.07
CA TYR A 145 3.93 31.38 40.31
C TYR A 145 5.09 32.29 40.74
N GLN A 146 4.78 33.56 41.02
CA GLN A 146 5.76 34.45 41.65
C GLN A 146 5.99 34.02 43.10
N ASP A 147 7.08 34.46 43.72
CA ASP A 147 7.42 34.22 45.14
C ASP A 147 6.29 34.62 46.14
N SER A 148 5.32 35.43 45.68
CA SER A 148 4.11 35.79 46.43
C SER A 148 2.95 34.77 46.34
N GLY A 149 3.14 33.64 45.66
CA GLY A 149 2.12 32.60 45.48
C GLY A 149 0.97 32.98 44.53
N LYS A 150 1.09 34.09 43.78
CA LYS A 150 0.09 34.53 42.79
C LYS A 150 0.49 34.09 41.37
N PRO A 151 -0.49 33.68 40.55
CA PRO A 151 -0.24 33.28 39.17
C PRO A 151 0.25 34.48 38.35
N ASP A 152 1.42 34.37 37.72
CA ASP A 152 1.95 35.42 36.83
C ASP A 152 1.29 35.33 35.45
N GLN A 153 0.51 36.34 35.08
CA GLN A 153 -0.14 36.43 33.77
C GLN A 153 0.65 37.31 32.77
N ARG A 154 1.94 37.56 33.01
CA ARG A 154 2.77 38.32 32.06
C ARG A 154 3.22 37.42 30.92
N HIS A 155 2.62 37.59 29.74
CA HIS A 155 3.21 37.15 28.47
C HIS A 155 4.56 37.86 28.30
N ALA A 156 5.67 37.14 28.45
CA ALA A 156 7.00 37.60 28.07
C ALA A 156 7.54 36.67 26.96
N PRO A 157 7.90 37.18 25.77
CA PRO A 157 8.60 36.37 24.78
C PRO A 157 9.95 35.97 25.36
N GLY A 158 10.23 34.67 25.42
CA GLY A 158 11.44 34.12 26.01
C GLY A 158 12.70 34.68 25.36
N GLN A 159 13.50 35.40 26.13
CA GLN A 159 14.89 35.68 25.75
C GLN A 159 15.74 34.47 26.13
N SER A 160 16.33 33.86 25.10
CA SER A 160 17.24 32.73 25.21
C SER A 160 18.53 33.15 25.89
N ILE A 161 18.94 32.43 26.94
CA ILE A 161 20.20 32.66 27.67
C ILE A 161 21.31 31.81 27.03
N ALA A 162 21.66 32.17 25.80
CA ALA A 162 22.92 31.84 25.15
C ALA A 162 23.19 33.06 24.28
N ILE A 163 24.15 33.93 24.60
CA ILE A 163 25.59 33.73 24.44
C ILE A 163 26.31 34.83 25.27
N ALA A 164 27.32 34.46 26.04
CA ALA A 164 28.48 35.29 26.38
C ALA A 164 29.73 34.53 25.93
#